data_AF-A0A6N2DNN5-F1
#
_entry.id   AF-A0A6N2DNN5-F1
#
_cell.length_a   1.000
_cell.length_b   1.000
_cell.length_c   1.000
_cell.angle_alpha   90.00
_cell.angle_beta   90.00
_cell.angle_gamma   90.00
#
_symmetry.space_group_name_H-M   'P 1'
#
loop_
_entity.id
_entity.type
_entity.pdbx_description
1 polymer ?
#
loop_
_entity_poly.entity_id
_entity_poly.type
_entity_poly.pdbx_seq_one_letter_code
_entity_poly.pdbx_strand_id
1 'polypeptide(L)'
;MRIHRFRVSFLRTETILDAWRITVAPLQALTTEFGYLTRVKELLAGRTDALGLTLPWPRPSGQHFWEHYLNDRPPARATAELCFRRLVPLRLPSAPLRVRPVLELNADAVTAHMTLEGYVHPFGVAVLATVTVEGDFPPEEIGKIGDAIRRGKVHHLVEADPEAAAPPATLDRVLDQALRALADRAFSPAAAGERSATFSVATVLTGTDGGAPADEPDAAARRLLHGLATWTWPAAAPPVEALECLDTCGASHRTGDALVAGDRGRAVWFPACFAASREGVHTLACYHRNLTLASLQTESLLMLAAALAEVLDRDAAVPAVQRRWAELAAELLTRLHKGTDTYRSGAVKAQIEGSRKLDAVNALLAHLRHPAIAAAAAGGPGS
;
A
#
# COMPACT_ATOMS: atom_id res chain seq x y z
N MET A 1 27.48 -9.82 -4.32
CA MET A 1 26.04 -9.90 -4.64
C MET A 1 25.66 -8.77 -5.58
N ARG A 2 24.82 -9.04 -6.58
CA ARG A 2 24.29 -8.04 -7.51
C ARG A 2 22.76 -8.06 -7.48
N ILE A 3 22.13 -6.92 -7.70
CA ILE A 3 20.68 -6.75 -7.78
C ILE A 3 20.31 -6.46 -9.23
N HIS A 4 19.45 -7.31 -9.79
CA HIS A 4 19.03 -7.20 -11.18
C HIS A 4 17.68 -6.51 -11.34
N ARG A 5 16.75 -6.77 -10.42
CA ARG A 5 15.43 -6.16 -10.42
C ARG A 5 15.07 -5.71 -9.02
N PHE A 6 14.73 -4.43 -8.92
CA PHE A 6 14.30 -3.78 -7.69
C PHE A 6 12.92 -3.16 -7.94
N ARG A 7 12.03 -3.25 -6.96
CA ARG A 7 10.72 -2.61 -7.05
C ARG A 7 10.39 -1.88 -5.77
N VAL A 8 9.88 -0.66 -5.91
CA VAL A 8 9.35 0.12 -4.80
C VAL A 8 7.95 0.64 -5.15
N SER A 9 7.04 0.49 -4.21
CA SER A 9 5.70 1.05 -4.26
C SER A 9 5.55 2.13 -3.21
N PHE A 10 4.89 3.22 -3.57
CA PHE A 10 4.53 4.32 -2.68
C PHE A 10 3.03 4.53 -2.73
N LEU A 11 2.40 4.64 -1.57
CA LEU A 11 0.96 4.82 -1.45
C LEU A 11 0.61 6.01 -0.57
N ARG A 12 -0.49 6.66 -0.92
CA ARG A 12 -1.16 7.69 -0.12
C ARG A 12 -2.66 7.51 -0.21
N THR A 13 -3.35 7.86 0.86
CA THR A 13 -4.81 7.76 0.97
C THR A 13 -5.38 9.12 1.37
N GLU A 14 -6.61 9.40 0.97
CA GLU A 14 -7.40 10.56 1.40
C GLU A 14 -8.76 10.07 1.88
N THR A 15 -9.07 10.32 3.14
CA THR A 15 -10.37 9.97 3.76
C THR A 15 -11.29 11.17 3.70
N ILE A 16 -12.43 11.00 3.04
CA ILE A 16 -13.44 12.03 2.76
C ILE A 16 -14.75 11.58 3.41
N LEU A 17 -14.88 11.79 4.73
CA LEU A 17 -16.03 11.30 5.49
C LEU A 17 -17.37 11.87 5.05
N ASP A 18 -17.37 13.06 4.44
CA ASP A 18 -18.56 13.74 3.95
C ASP A 18 -18.89 13.40 2.49
N ALA A 19 -18.17 12.47 1.86
CA ALA A 19 -18.42 12.06 0.48
C ALA A 19 -19.89 11.65 0.24
N TRP A 20 -20.54 11.07 1.24
CA TRP A 20 -21.95 10.68 1.17
C TRP A 20 -22.93 11.85 1.03
N ARG A 21 -22.52 13.08 1.41
CA ARG A 21 -23.34 14.30 1.28
C ARG A 21 -23.33 14.88 -0.13
N ILE A 22 -22.42 14.42 -0.99
CA ILE A 22 -22.16 15.04 -2.27
C ILE A 22 -23.12 14.49 -3.31
N THR A 23 -24.09 15.29 -3.73
CA THR A 23 -25.22 14.83 -4.58
C THR A 23 -24.96 14.86 -6.08
N VAL A 24 -23.80 15.37 -6.54
CA VAL A 24 -23.54 15.63 -7.97
C VAL A 24 -22.21 15.01 -8.44
N ALA A 25 -21.68 14.03 -7.71
CA ALA A 25 -20.39 13.43 -8.04
C ALA A 25 -20.52 12.14 -8.87
N PRO A 26 -19.63 11.89 -9.86
CA PRO A 26 -19.71 10.72 -10.72
C PRO A 26 -19.68 9.38 -9.98
N LEU A 27 -19.01 9.33 -8.82
CA LEU A 27 -18.89 8.15 -7.98
C LEU A 27 -19.64 8.24 -6.65
N GLN A 28 -20.57 9.19 -6.50
CA GLN A 28 -21.40 9.32 -5.29
C GLN A 28 -22.08 7.98 -4.94
N ALA A 29 -22.56 7.22 -5.93
CA ALA A 29 -23.23 5.94 -5.70
C ALA A 29 -22.40 4.99 -4.82
N LEU A 30 -21.06 5.05 -4.89
CA LEU A 30 -20.16 4.22 -4.09
C LEU A 30 -20.19 4.53 -2.59
N THR A 31 -20.65 5.73 -2.21
CA THR A 31 -20.74 6.17 -0.80
C THR A 31 -21.95 5.56 -0.09
N THR A 32 -22.88 4.97 -0.84
CA THR A 32 -24.05 4.26 -0.31
C THR A 32 -23.88 2.77 -0.47
N GLU A 33 -24.45 1.97 0.45
CA GLU A 33 -24.43 0.51 0.33
C GLU A 33 -25.10 0.06 -0.99
N PHE A 34 -26.31 0.53 -1.28
CA PHE A 34 -27.03 0.14 -2.48
C PHE A 34 -26.27 0.45 -3.77
N GLY A 35 -25.73 1.67 -3.90
CA GLY A 35 -24.99 2.07 -5.11
C GLY A 35 -23.67 1.34 -5.25
N TYR A 36 -22.94 1.11 -4.15
CA TYR A 36 -21.74 0.29 -4.13
C TYR A 36 -22.04 -1.16 -4.56
N LEU A 37 -23.05 -1.79 -3.95
CA LEU A 37 -23.44 -3.17 -4.26
C LEU A 37 -23.83 -3.31 -5.73
N THR A 38 -24.60 -2.37 -6.25
CA THR A 38 -25.01 -2.34 -7.66
C THR A 38 -23.78 -2.29 -8.57
N ARG A 39 -22.86 -1.36 -8.32
CA ARG A 39 -21.66 -1.20 -9.15
C ARG A 39 -20.76 -2.44 -9.09
N VAL A 40 -20.56 -3.04 -7.91
CA VAL A 40 -19.75 -4.26 -7.78
C VAL A 40 -20.42 -5.45 -8.49
N LYS A 41 -21.75 -5.59 -8.42
CA LYS A 41 -22.48 -6.63 -9.18
C LYS A 41 -22.27 -6.48 -10.68
N GLU A 42 -22.27 -5.24 -11.18
CA GLU A 42 -21.98 -4.95 -12.60
C GLU A 42 -20.56 -5.35 -13.00
N LEU A 43 -19.57 -4.98 -12.20
CA LEU A 43 -18.17 -5.31 -12.44
C LEU A 43 -17.88 -6.82 -12.35
N LEU A 44 -18.47 -7.51 -11.37
CA LEU A 44 -18.38 -8.98 -11.25
C LEU A 44 -19.01 -9.70 -12.45
N ALA A 45 -20.05 -9.10 -13.06
CA ALA A 45 -20.66 -9.59 -14.29
C ALA A 45 -19.86 -9.23 -15.56
N GLY A 46 -18.69 -8.59 -15.43
CA GLY A 46 -17.82 -8.22 -16.55
C GLY A 46 -18.29 -7.00 -17.34
N ARG A 47 -19.21 -6.19 -16.80
CA ARG A 47 -19.64 -4.95 -17.45
C ARG A 47 -18.57 -3.87 -17.33
N THR A 48 -18.33 -3.17 -18.43
CA THR A 48 -17.45 -2.01 -18.46
C THR A 48 -18.11 -0.84 -17.72
N ASP A 49 -17.36 -0.24 -16.80
CA ASP A 49 -17.79 0.96 -16.11
C ASP A 49 -17.49 2.22 -16.94
N ALA A 50 -18.42 3.17 -16.99
CA ALA A 50 -18.28 4.40 -17.77
C ALA A 50 -17.07 5.26 -17.34
N LEU A 51 -16.64 5.13 -16.08
CA LEU A 51 -15.49 5.85 -15.53
C LEU A 51 -14.23 4.99 -15.53
N GLY A 52 -14.29 3.78 -16.11
CA GLY A 52 -13.17 2.85 -16.19
C GLY A 52 -12.88 2.11 -14.89
N LEU A 53 -13.81 2.10 -13.92
CA LEU A 53 -13.63 1.32 -12.70
C LEU A 53 -13.54 -0.18 -13.00
N THR A 54 -12.71 -0.85 -12.22
CA THR A 54 -12.50 -2.29 -12.24
C THR A 54 -12.46 -2.82 -10.82
N LEU A 55 -12.56 -4.14 -10.66
CA LEU A 55 -12.26 -4.78 -9.37
C LEU A 55 -10.75 -4.63 -9.05
N PRO A 56 -10.34 -4.59 -7.78
CA PRO A 56 -8.94 -4.34 -7.43
C PRO A 56 -8.01 -5.51 -7.71
N TRP A 57 -8.57 -6.67 -8.08
CA TRP A 57 -7.85 -7.81 -8.64
C TRP A 57 -7.98 -7.80 -10.17
N PRO A 58 -6.88 -7.61 -10.93
CA PRO A 58 -6.94 -7.63 -12.39
C PRO A 58 -7.16 -9.04 -12.97
N ARG A 59 -6.93 -10.08 -12.16
CA ARG A 59 -7.10 -11.48 -12.53
C ARG A 59 -7.95 -12.18 -11.46
N PRO A 60 -8.75 -13.19 -11.85
CA PRO A 60 -9.64 -13.91 -10.93
C PRO A 60 -8.90 -14.77 -9.89
N SER A 61 -7.60 -15.05 -10.09
CA SER A 61 -6.76 -15.91 -9.24
C SER A 61 -5.35 -15.33 -9.06
N GLY A 62 -4.60 -15.89 -8.11
CA GLY A 62 -3.19 -15.53 -7.84
C GLY A 62 -3.00 -14.24 -7.04
N GLN A 63 -4.07 -13.73 -6.41
CA GLN A 63 -4.05 -12.53 -5.58
C GLN A 63 -4.30 -12.92 -4.12
N HIS A 64 -3.28 -13.50 -3.48
CA HIS A 64 -3.38 -14.07 -2.12
C HIS A 64 -3.89 -13.07 -1.08
N PHE A 65 -3.52 -11.78 -1.19
CA PHE A 65 -4.06 -10.77 -0.29
C PHE A 65 -5.59 -10.75 -0.35
N TRP A 66 -6.16 -10.59 -1.55
CA TRP A 66 -7.62 -10.53 -1.72
C TRP A 66 -8.29 -11.86 -1.37
N GLU A 67 -7.69 -12.99 -1.72
CA GLU A 67 -8.23 -14.30 -1.37
C GLU A 67 -8.43 -14.47 0.15
N HIS A 68 -7.38 -14.22 0.93
CA HIS A 68 -7.44 -14.34 2.38
C HIS A 68 -8.26 -13.22 3.01
N TYR A 69 -8.13 -11.97 2.53
CA TYR A 69 -8.91 -10.82 3.00
C TYR A 69 -10.43 -11.01 2.79
N LEU A 70 -10.82 -11.75 1.76
CA LEU A 70 -12.19 -12.14 1.45
C LEU A 70 -12.61 -13.46 2.12
N ASN A 71 -11.95 -13.85 3.21
CA ASN A 71 -12.23 -15.05 4.00
C ASN A 71 -11.95 -16.36 3.25
N ASP A 72 -10.71 -16.51 2.79
CA ASP A 72 -10.20 -17.65 2.02
C ASP A 72 -11.07 -17.97 0.79
N ARG A 73 -11.59 -16.90 0.17
CA ARG A 73 -12.45 -16.98 -1.00
C ARG A 73 -11.72 -16.41 -2.20
N PRO A 74 -11.55 -17.21 -3.28
CA PRO A 74 -10.95 -16.69 -4.50
C PRO A 74 -11.69 -15.43 -4.99
N PRO A 75 -10.97 -14.40 -5.47
CA PRO A 75 -11.60 -13.15 -5.92
C PRO A 75 -12.69 -13.35 -6.98
N ALA A 76 -12.56 -14.38 -7.82
CA ALA A 76 -13.57 -14.80 -8.80
C ALA A 76 -14.94 -15.16 -8.21
N ARG A 77 -14.98 -15.55 -6.92
CA ARG A 77 -16.20 -15.97 -6.20
C ARG A 77 -16.68 -14.91 -5.21
N ALA A 78 -16.07 -13.73 -5.20
CA ALA A 78 -16.50 -12.63 -4.34
C ALA A 78 -17.94 -12.22 -4.67
N THR A 79 -18.73 -11.90 -3.65
CA THR A 79 -20.06 -11.29 -3.83
C THR A 79 -19.97 -9.81 -3.51
N ALA A 80 -20.88 -9.00 -4.07
CA ALA A 80 -20.89 -7.57 -3.79
C ALA A 80 -21.07 -7.26 -2.29
N GLU A 81 -21.91 -8.05 -1.60
CA GLU A 81 -22.16 -7.94 -0.16
C GLU A 81 -20.88 -8.23 0.64
N LEU A 82 -20.10 -9.22 0.23
CA LEU A 82 -18.80 -9.50 0.84
C LEU A 82 -17.81 -8.36 0.59
N CYS A 83 -17.75 -7.83 -0.64
CA CYS A 83 -16.90 -6.70 -0.98
C CYS A 83 -17.24 -5.46 -0.13
N PHE A 84 -18.52 -5.16 0.06
CA PHE A 84 -18.97 -4.04 0.87
C PHE A 84 -18.59 -4.22 2.34
N ARG A 85 -18.89 -5.38 2.94
CA ARG A 85 -18.49 -5.68 4.32
C ARG A 85 -16.97 -5.69 4.53
N ARG A 86 -16.20 -5.95 3.48
CA ARG A 86 -14.74 -5.91 3.51
C ARG A 86 -14.18 -4.56 3.05
N LEU A 87 -15.04 -3.55 2.80
CA LEU A 87 -14.67 -2.21 2.34
C LEU A 87 -13.67 -2.25 1.16
N VAL A 88 -13.90 -3.16 0.22
CA VAL A 88 -13.04 -3.39 -0.94
C VAL A 88 -13.07 -2.15 -1.84
N PRO A 89 -11.92 -1.54 -2.19
CA PRO A 89 -11.88 -0.43 -3.12
C PRO A 89 -12.19 -0.89 -4.54
N LEU A 90 -12.69 0.02 -5.36
CA LEU A 90 -12.69 -0.14 -6.81
C LEU A 90 -11.42 0.46 -7.39
N ARG A 91 -10.85 -0.18 -8.41
CA ARG A 91 -9.58 0.21 -9.02
C ARG A 91 -9.81 0.98 -10.31
N LEU A 92 -9.09 2.08 -10.46
CA LEU A 92 -8.95 2.81 -11.72
C LEU A 92 -7.56 2.50 -12.32
N PRO A 93 -7.49 1.63 -13.33
CA PRO A 93 -6.22 1.34 -13.99
C PRO A 93 -5.74 2.57 -14.77
N SER A 94 -4.59 3.13 -14.34
CA SER A 94 -3.76 4.07 -15.12
C SER A 94 -4.43 5.35 -15.64
N ALA A 95 -5.37 5.93 -14.89
CA ALA A 95 -5.91 7.27 -15.16
C ALA A 95 -6.27 7.97 -13.83
N PRO A 96 -5.92 9.26 -13.64
CA PRO A 96 -5.66 10.24 -14.70
C PRO A 96 -4.19 10.54 -15.05
N LEU A 97 -3.20 10.16 -14.24
CA LEU A 97 -1.82 10.57 -14.53
C LEU A 97 -1.07 9.50 -15.32
N ARG A 98 -0.94 9.70 -16.63
CA ARG A 98 0.10 9.02 -17.42
C ARG A 98 1.46 9.61 -17.06
N VAL A 99 1.94 9.33 -15.85
CA VAL A 99 3.28 9.74 -15.41
C VAL A 99 4.29 8.85 -16.12
N ARG A 100 5.07 9.43 -17.03
CA ARG A 100 6.32 8.83 -17.49
C ARG A 100 7.46 9.50 -16.72
N PRO A 101 7.83 8.99 -15.53
CA PRO A 101 8.96 9.55 -14.83
C PRO A 101 10.20 9.32 -15.68
N VAL A 102 10.86 10.41 -16.02
CA VAL A 102 12.27 10.36 -16.39
C VAL A 102 13.01 10.45 -15.07
N LEU A 103 13.52 9.32 -14.59
CA LEU A 103 14.50 9.33 -13.52
C LEU A 103 15.84 9.60 -14.20
N GLU A 104 16.42 10.77 -13.95
CA GLU A 104 17.81 11.04 -14.32
C GLU A 104 18.73 10.21 -13.40
N LEU A 105 18.86 8.92 -13.71
CA LEU A 105 19.86 8.07 -13.11
C LEU A 105 21.11 8.24 -13.97
N ASN A 106 22.22 8.70 -13.39
CA ASN A 106 23.50 8.99 -14.06
C ASN A 106 24.23 7.72 -14.58
N ALA A 107 23.49 6.74 -15.09
CA ALA A 107 24.04 5.53 -15.66
C ALA A 107 23.24 5.17 -16.92
N ASP A 108 23.92 5.17 -18.06
CA ASP A 108 23.37 4.89 -19.40
C ASP A 108 22.69 3.50 -19.53
N ALA A 109 22.72 2.68 -18.48
CA ALA A 109 22.23 1.31 -18.44
C ALA A 109 20.99 1.08 -17.56
N VAL A 110 20.38 2.11 -16.95
CA VAL A 110 19.23 1.90 -16.06
C VAL A 110 17.91 1.95 -16.82
N THR A 111 17.15 0.85 -16.77
CA THR A 111 15.76 0.85 -17.23
C THR A 111 14.84 0.97 -16.03
N ALA A 112 14.07 2.06 -15.95
CA ALA A 112 13.07 2.27 -14.91
C ALA A 112 11.68 2.45 -15.52
N HIS A 113 10.72 1.74 -14.93
CA HIS A 113 9.31 1.81 -15.31
C HIS A 113 8.48 2.18 -14.09
N MET A 114 7.63 3.21 -14.22
CA MET A 114 6.66 3.55 -13.19
C MET A 114 5.25 3.36 -13.71
N THR A 115 4.41 2.86 -12.83
CA THR A 115 2.95 2.83 -13.00
C THR A 115 2.30 3.60 -11.87
N LEU A 116 1.13 4.16 -12.15
CA LEU A 116 0.27 4.80 -11.16
C LEU A 116 -1.12 4.20 -11.24
N GLU A 117 -1.67 3.81 -10.10
CA GLU A 117 -3.01 3.23 -9.98
C GLU A 117 -3.84 4.04 -8.97
N GLY A 118 -5.11 4.25 -9.29
CA GLY A 118 -6.09 4.84 -8.39
C GLY A 118 -7.00 3.79 -7.76
N TYR A 119 -7.43 4.04 -6.53
CA TYR A 119 -8.39 3.23 -5.79
C TYR A 119 -9.46 4.13 -5.18
N VAL A 120 -10.72 3.74 -5.29
CA VAL A 120 -11.86 4.48 -4.78
C VAL A 120 -12.59 3.62 -3.75
N HIS A 121 -12.62 4.11 -2.52
CA HIS A 121 -13.39 3.53 -1.42
C HIS A 121 -14.72 4.27 -1.26
N PRO A 122 -15.72 3.69 -0.58
CA PRO A 122 -16.94 4.41 -0.20
C PRO A 122 -16.71 5.71 0.60
N PHE A 123 -15.56 5.81 1.26
CA PHE A 123 -15.22 6.86 2.23
C PHE A 123 -13.99 7.69 1.82
N GLY A 124 -13.47 7.52 0.60
CA GLY A 124 -12.21 8.17 0.22
C GLY A 124 -11.56 7.60 -1.02
N VAL A 125 -10.33 8.03 -1.28
CA VAL A 125 -9.53 7.60 -2.43
C VAL A 125 -8.12 7.23 -1.99
N ALA A 126 -7.42 6.44 -2.80
CA ALA A 126 -6.01 6.13 -2.61
C ALA A 126 -5.28 6.07 -3.95
N VAL A 127 -3.99 6.39 -3.92
CA VAL A 127 -3.11 6.31 -5.09
C VAL A 127 -1.91 5.43 -4.76
N LEU A 128 -1.47 4.68 -5.76
CA LEU A 128 -0.33 3.78 -5.67
C LEU A 128 0.61 4.02 -6.85
N ALA A 129 1.79 4.56 -6.57
CA ALA A 129 2.90 4.62 -7.51
C ALA A 129 3.76 3.37 -7.35
N THR A 130 4.12 2.68 -8.43
CA THR A 130 5.04 1.54 -8.39
C THR A 130 6.15 1.76 -9.39
N VAL A 131 7.40 1.78 -8.93
CA VAL A 131 8.60 1.90 -9.75
C VAL A 131 9.33 0.57 -9.76
N THR A 132 9.58 0.02 -10.94
CA THR A 132 10.45 -1.14 -11.16
C THR A 132 11.71 -0.69 -11.87
N VAL A 133 12.85 -1.02 -11.29
CA VAL A 133 14.19 -0.73 -11.82
C VAL A 133 14.84 -2.05 -12.22
N GLU A 134 15.39 -2.09 -13.43
CA GLU A 134 16.09 -3.23 -13.99
C GLU A 134 17.49 -2.82 -14.42
N GLY A 135 18.47 -3.68 -14.14
CA GLY A 135 19.88 -3.44 -14.47
C GLY A 135 20.79 -4.44 -13.77
N ASP A 136 21.99 -4.01 -13.41
CA ASP A 136 22.95 -4.83 -12.66
C ASP A 136 23.67 -3.92 -11.66
N PHE A 137 23.24 -3.98 -10.39
CA PHE A 137 23.62 -3.00 -9.38
C PHE A 137 24.24 -3.64 -8.14
N PRO A 138 25.26 -3.03 -7.54
CA PRO A 138 25.61 -3.33 -6.17
C PRO A 138 24.55 -2.74 -5.20
N PRO A 139 24.38 -3.29 -3.98
CA PRO A 139 23.39 -2.81 -3.02
C PRO A 139 23.46 -1.30 -2.72
N GLU A 140 24.66 -0.74 -2.67
CA GLU A 140 24.89 0.68 -2.38
C GLU A 140 24.31 1.60 -3.46
N GLU A 141 24.32 1.14 -4.72
CA GLU A 141 23.76 1.90 -5.84
C GLU A 141 22.25 1.87 -5.83
N ILE A 142 21.62 0.75 -5.42
CA ILE A 142 20.18 0.70 -5.19
C ILE A 142 19.75 1.72 -4.13
N GLY A 143 20.58 1.96 -3.10
CA GLY A 143 20.31 3.01 -2.12
C GLY A 143 20.22 4.40 -2.76
N LYS A 144 21.18 4.73 -3.64
CA LYS A 144 21.17 6.00 -4.41
C LYS A 144 19.99 6.10 -5.36
N ILE A 145 19.66 5.00 -6.07
CA ILE A 145 18.50 4.92 -6.96
C ILE A 145 17.21 5.11 -6.16
N GLY A 146 17.08 4.47 -5.01
CA GLY A 146 15.94 4.62 -4.10
C GLY A 146 15.75 6.07 -3.65
N ASP A 147 16.85 6.74 -3.25
CA ASP A 147 16.79 8.15 -2.86
C ASP A 147 16.41 9.07 -4.03
N ALA A 148 16.95 8.80 -5.23
CA ALA A 148 16.56 9.51 -6.45
C ALA A 148 15.08 9.31 -6.80
N ILE A 149 14.53 8.11 -6.60
CA ILE A 149 13.09 7.86 -6.79
C ILE A 149 12.26 8.63 -5.75
N ARG A 150 12.66 8.60 -4.48
CA ARG A 150 11.90 9.20 -3.36
C ARG A 150 11.94 10.72 -3.38
N ARG A 151 13.13 11.29 -3.58
CA ARG A 151 13.45 12.72 -3.38
C ARG A 151 13.80 13.46 -4.67
N GLY A 152 14.14 12.73 -5.73
CA GLY A 152 14.49 13.32 -7.01
C GLY A 152 13.29 13.93 -7.73
N LYS A 153 13.60 14.50 -8.89
CA LYS A 153 12.63 15.12 -9.78
C LYS A 153 12.00 14.07 -10.68
N VAL A 154 10.68 14.01 -10.66
CA VAL A 154 9.84 13.16 -11.50
C VAL A 154 9.20 14.04 -12.57
N HIS A 155 9.55 13.76 -13.82
CA HIS A 155 8.83 14.31 -14.97
C HIS A 155 7.47 13.60 -15.09
N HIS A 156 6.42 14.35 -15.37
CA HIS A 156 5.08 13.79 -15.52
C HIS A 156 4.30 14.55 -16.60
N LEU A 157 3.40 13.84 -17.27
CA LEU A 157 2.46 14.43 -18.21
C LEU A 157 1.10 14.55 -17.51
N VAL A 158 0.44 15.68 -17.71
CA VAL A 158 -0.89 15.97 -17.15
C VAL A 158 -1.92 15.80 -18.27
N GLU A 159 -3.04 15.15 -17.97
CA GLU A 159 -4.11 14.80 -18.93
C GLU A 159 -4.66 16.00 -19.72
N ALA A 160 -4.62 17.21 -19.14
CA ALA A 160 -5.12 18.42 -19.78
C ALA A 160 -4.28 18.86 -21.00
N ASP A 161 -3.02 18.45 -21.08
CA ASP A 161 -2.13 18.78 -22.19
C ASP A 161 -0.99 17.75 -22.28
N PRO A 162 -1.17 16.67 -23.08
CA PRO A 162 -0.16 15.62 -23.23
C PRO A 162 1.13 16.10 -23.93
N GLU A 163 1.12 17.28 -24.56
CA GLU A 163 2.30 17.90 -25.18
C GLU A 163 3.03 18.86 -24.22
N ALA A 164 2.32 19.45 -23.26
CA ALA A 164 2.95 20.22 -22.18
C ALA A 164 3.47 19.30 -21.08
N ALA A 165 4.77 18.99 -21.14
CA ALA A 165 5.47 18.43 -20.00
C ALA A 165 5.29 19.34 -18.77
N ALA A 166 4.71 18.81 -17.71
CA ALA A 166 4.64 19.53 -16.45
C ALA A 166 6.06 19.72 -15.89
N PRO A 167 6.33 20.83 -15.18
CA PRO A 167 7.63 21.03 -14.57
C PRO A 167 7.98 19.85 -13.65
N PRO A 168 9.25 19.43 -13.58
CA PRO A 168 9.64 18.28 -12.77
C PRO A 168 9.23 18.50 -11.31
N ALA A 169 8.63 17.49 -10.70
CA ALA A 169 8.07 17.56 -9.35
C ALA A 169 8.64 16.45 -8.46
N THR A 170 8.61 16.62 -7.14
CA THR A 170 8.94 15.52 -6.22
C THR A 170 7.86 14.43 -6.30
N LEU A 171 8.22 13.20 -5.94
CA LEU A 171 7.26 12.09 -5.89
C LEU A 171 6.04 12.41 -5.00
N ASP A 172 6.24 13.02 -3.83
CA ASP A 172 5.14 13.41 -2.95
C ASP A 172 4.17 14.38 -3.63
N ARG A 173 4.69 15.35 -4.38
CA ARG A 173 3.87 16.29 -5.14
C ARG A 173 3.10 15.59 -6.26
N VAL A 174 3.72 14.63 -6.95
CA VAL A 174 3.03 13.80 -7.96
C VAL A 174 1.91 12.99 -7.32
N LEU A 175 2.15 12.37 -6.17
CA LEU A 175 1.12 11.63 -5.42
C LEU A 175 0.00 12.56 -4.94
N ASP A 176 0.31 13.77 -4.47
CA ASP A 176 -0.70 14.75 -4.05
C ASP A 176 -1.57 15.23 -5.22
N GLN A 177 -0.96 15.48 -6.38
CA GLN A 177 -1.69 15.83 -7.60
C GLN A 177 -2.57 14.66 -8.07
N ALA A 178 -2.06 13.43 -8.00
CA ALA A 178 -2.80 12.22 -8.34
C ALA A 178 -4.04 12.06 -7.46
N LEU A 179 -3.83 12.18 -6.15
CA LEU A 179 -4.85 11.97 -5.15
C LEU A 179 -5.95 13.04 -5.27
N ARG A 180 -5.55 14.30 -5.47
CA ARG A 180 -6.49 15.40 -5.74
C ARG A 180 -7.29 15.17 -7.03
N ALA A 181 -6.63 14.86 -8.14
CA ALA A 181 -7.32 14.62 -9.41
C ALA A 181 -8.30 13.43 -9.32
N LEU A 182 -7.92 12.40 -8.57
CA LEU A 182 -8.76 11.25 -8.29
C LEU A 182 -9.96 11.61 -7.38
N ALA A 183 -9.73 12.39 -6.33
CA ALA A 183 -10.78 12.89 -5.43
C ALA A 183 -11.78 13.78 -6.19
N ASP A 184 -11.29 14.72 -6.99
CA ASP A 184 -12.13 15.62 -7.81
C ASP A 184 -12.99 14.83 -8.79
N ARG A 185 -12.42 13.80 -9.44
CA ARG A 185 -13.15 12.91 -10.35
C ARG A 185 -14.17 12.02 -9.63
N ALA A 186 -13.87 11.54 -8.43
CA ALA A 186 -14.74 10.65 -7.67
C ALA A 186 -15.88 11.41 -6.97
N PHE A 187 -15.54 12.53 -6.34
CA PHE A 187 -16.34 13.20 -5.31
C PHE A 187 -16.51 14.71 -5.54
N SER A 188 -16.10 15.28 -6.68
CA SER A 188 -16.15 16.72 -6.96
C SER A 188 -15.14 17.56 -6.14
N PRO A 189 -14.66 18.72 -6.64
CA PRO A 189 -13.61 19.52 -5.98
C PRO A 189 -13.95 20.09 -4.60
N ALA A 190 -15.22 20.05 -4.20
CA ALA A 190 -15.67 20.49 -2.88
C ALA A 190 -15.31 19.51 -1.76
N ALA A 191 -14.91 18.27 -2.10
CA ALA A 191 -14.62 17.22 -1.14
C ALA A 191 -13.14 17.24 -0.73
N ALA A 192 -12.81 17.95 0.34
CA ALA A 192 -11.48 17.86 0.95
C ALA A 192 -11.49 16.81 2.07
N GLY A 193 -10.52 15.89 2.04
CA GLY A 193 -10.33 14.87 3.06
C GLY A 193 -9.04 15.01 3.85
N GLU A 194 -8.89 14.18 4.88
CA GLU A 194 -7.61 14.02 5.57
C GLU A 194 -6.71 13.09 4.76
N ARG A 195 -5.47 13.53 4.51
CA ARG A 195 -4.49 12.77 3.72
C ARG A 195 -3.47 12.06 4.61
N SER A 196 -3.13 10.84 4.24
CA SER A 196 -2.03 10.13 4.88
C SER A 196 -0.66 10.67 4.45
N ALA A 197 0.34 10.47 5.31
CA ALA A 197 1.73 10.52 4.89
C ALA A 197 1.99 9.41 3.84
N THR A 198 3.07 9.54 3.06
CA THR A 198 3.48 8.49 2.12
C THR A 198 3.93 7.25 2.89
N PHE A 199 3.43 6.08 2.49
CA PHE A 199 3.90 4.78 2.95
C PHE A 199 4.57 4.05 1.78
N SER A 200 5.56 3.20 2.06
CA SER A 200 6.33 2.52 1.02
C SER A 200 6.54 1.03 1.26
N VAL A 201 6.64 0.28 0.18
CA VAL A 201 7.05 -1.13 0.19
C VAL A 201 8.13 -1.29 -0.86
N ALA A 202 9.33 -1.70 -0.45
CA ALA A 202 10.48 -1.93 -1.30
C ALA A 202 10.82 -3.43 -1.30
N THR A 203 11.17 -3.98 -2.46
CA THR A 203 11.48 -5.40 -2.63
C THR A 203 12.58 -5.57 -3.67
N VAL A 204 13.61 -6.32 -3.29
CA VAL A 204 14.57 -6.85 -4.25
C VAL A 204 13.95 -8.10 -4.86
N LEU A 205 13.68 -8.06 -6.17
CA LEU A 205 12.93 -9.10 -6.88
C LEU A 205 13.85 -10.20 -7.42
N THR A 206 15.01 -9.82 -7.95
CA THR A 206 16.02 -10.75 -8.46
C THR A 206 17.42 -10.19 -8.25
N GLY A 207 18.39 -11.09 -8.09
CA GLY A 207 19.80 -10.77 -7.90
C GLY A 207 20.67 -12.01 -8.10
N THR A 208 21.98 -11.85 -7.95
CA THR A 208 22.91 -12.99 -7.88
C THR A 208 23.15 -13.38 -6.44
N ASP A 209 22.90 -14.65 -6.16
CA ASP A 209 23.34 -15.35 -4.97
C ASP A 209 24.87 -15.25 -4.95
N GLY A 210 25.44 -14.55 -3.96
CA GLY A 210 26.90 -14.45 -3.81
C GLY A 210 27.56 -15.77 -3.36
N GLY A 211 26.84 -16.88 -3.38
CA GLY A 211 27.18 -18.16 -2.75
C GLY A 211 25.98 -18.78 -2.03
N ALA A 212 26.22 -19.76 -1.15
CA ALA A 212 25.21 -20.27 -0.25
C ALA A 212 24.61 -19.11 0.60
N PRO A 213 23.30 -19.12 0.89
CA PRO A 213 22.68 -18.06 1.69
C PRO A 213 23.38 -17.99 3.06
N ALA A 214 23.93 -16.82 3.38
CA ALA A 214 24.46 -16.54 4.71
C ALA A 214 23.32 -16.53 5.73
N ASP A 215 23.64 -16.84 7.00
CA ASP A 215 22.66 -16.86 8.10
C ASP A 215 21.90 -15.55 8.26
N GLU A 216 22.58 -14.44 7.98
CA GLU A 216 22.06 -13.09 8.11
C GLU A 216 22.42 -12.23 6.89
N PRO A 217 21.65 -11.17 6.60
CA PRO A 217 22.04 -10.19 5.60
C PRO A 217 23.40 -9.56 5.94
N ASP A 218 24.28 -9.44 4.94
CA ASP A 218 25.57 -8.78 5.11
C ASP A 218 25.42 -7.28 5.43
N ALA A 219 26.52 -6.61 5.78
CA ALA A 219 26.49 -5.19 6.15
C ALA A 219 25.89 -4.28 5.05
N ALA A 220 26.16 -4.57 3.77
CA ALA A 220 25.62 -3.79 2.66
C ALA A 220 24.11 -4.00 2.52
N ALA A 221 23.64 -5.25 2.63
CA ALA A 221 22.23 -5.60 2.61
C ALA A 221 21.48 -5.00 3.81
N ARG A 222 22.03 -5.06 5.02
CA ARG A 222 21.42 -4.44 6.22
C ARG A 222 21.27 -2.94 6.08
N ARG A 223 22.32 -2.27 5.59
CA ARG A 223 22.30 -0.82 5.33
C ARG A 223 21.23 -0.47 4.28
N LEU A 224 21.17 -1.23 3.19
CA LEU A 224 20.17 -1.07 2.15
C LEU A 224 18.74 -1.26 2.69
N LEU A 225 18.50 -2.35 3.41
CA LEU A 225 17.20 -2.70 3.99
C LEU A 225 16.70 -1.63 4.95
N HIS A 226 17.56 -1.20 5.88
CA HIS A 226 17.23 -0.12 6.80
C HIS A 226 16.91 1.18 6.05
N GLY A 227 17.73 1.54 5.06
CA GLY A 227 17.50 2.73 4.26
C GLY A 227 16.23 2.70 3.44
N LEU A 228 15.85 1.53 2.90
CA LEU A 228 14.58 1.37 2.18
C LEU A 228 13.36 1.38 3.11
N ALA A 229 13.48 0.87 4.34
CA ALA A 229 12.39 0.83 5.31
C ALA A 229 12.16 2.19 6.00
N THR A 230 13.23 2.98 6.20
CA THR A 230 13.20 4.26 6.96
C THR A 230 13.41 5.51 6.10
N TRP A 231 13.84 5.35 4.85
CA TRP A 231 14.31 6.44 3.97
C TRP A 231 15.45 7.28 4.55
N THR A 232 16.23 6.68 5.46
CA THR A 232 17.44 7.24 6.08
C THR A 232 18.63 6.32 5.81
N TRP A 233 19.68 6.86 5.21
CA TRP A 233 20.84 6.07 4.77
C TRP A 233 22.01 6.23 5.75
N PRO A 234 22.13 5.38 6.79
CA PRO A 234 23.22 5.52 7.75
C PRO A 234 24.58 5.31 7.07
N ALA A 235 25.64 5.90 7.62
CA ALA A 235 26.99 5.72 7.09
C ALA A 235 27.50 4.28 7.29
N ALA A 236 27.15 3.67 8.43
CA ALA A 236 27.44 2.29 8.78
C ALA A 236 26.16 1.44 8.75
N ALA A 237 26.33 0.12 8.57
CA ALA A 237 25.22 -0.80 8.69
C ALA A 237 24.70 -0.84 10.14
N PRO A 238 23.38 -0.78 10.37
CA PRO A 238 22.85 -0.99 11.71
C PRO A 238 23.15 -2.42 12.18
N PRO A 239 23.34 -2.64 13.49
CA PRO A 239 23.44 -3.99 14.05
C PRO A 239 22.17 -4.80 13.70
N VAL A 240 22.27 -6.13 13.66
CA VAL A 240 21.18 -7.01 13.19
C VAL A 240 19.94 -6.82 14.07
N GLU A 241 20.17 -6.65 15.37
CA GLU A 241 19.19 -6.45 16.42
C GLU A 241 18.45 -5.12 16.29
N ALA A 242 19.03 -4.14 15.57
CA ALA A 242 18.38 -2.87 15.28
C ALA A 242 17.53 -2.91 14.00
N LEU A 243 17.54 -4.03 13.25
CA LEU A 243 16.57 -4.26 12.20
C LEU A 243 15.31 -4.83 12.85
N GLU A 244 14.19 -4.12 12.73
CA GLU A 244 12.89 -4.66 13.09
C GLU A 244 12.47 -5.71 12.05
N CYS A 245 13.08 -6.89 12.15
CA CYS A 245 12.80 -8.05 11.32
C CYS A 245 11.47 -8.66 11.74
N LEU A 246 10.52 -8.66 10.82
CA LEU A 246 9.19 -9.15 11.04
C LEU A 246 9.05 -10.59 10.60
N ASP A 247 8.24 -11.35 11.34
CA ASP A 247 7.87 -12.69 10.96
C ASP A 247 7.16 -12.70 9.59
N THR A 248 7.72 -13.45 8.66
CA THR A 248 7.03 -13.86 7.44
C THR A 248 6.09 -14.99 7.82
N CYS A 249 4.80 -14.70 8.01
CA CYS A 249 3.82 -15.71 8.41
C CYS A 249 3.82 -16.90 7.42
N GLY A 250 4.38 -18.05 7.83
CA GLY A 250 4.47 -19.26 7.02
C GLY A 250 5.77 -20.03 7.26
N ALA A 251 5.73 -21.36 7.18
CA ALA A 251 6.80 -22.29 7.59
C ALA A 251 8.07 -22.30 6.69
N SER A 252 8.44 -21.19 6.08
CA SER A 252 9.58 -21.12 5.17
C SER A 252 10.37 -19.84 5.31
N HIS A 253 10.65 -19.41 6.54
CA HIS A 253 11.75 -18.49 6.77
C HIS A 253 13.03 -19.22 6.39
N ARG A 254 13.68 -18.79 5.31
CA ARG A 254 14.98 -19.34 4.94
C ARG A 254 16.08 -18.47 5.53
N THR A 255 17.18 -19.12 5.82
CA THR A 255 18.46 -18.50 6.19
C THR A 255 18.75 -17.28 5.30
N GLY A 256 18.98 -16.10 5.90
CA GLY A 256 19.25 -14.86 5.18
C GLY A 256 18.03 -14.08 4.65
N ASP A 257 16.80 -14.59 4.78
CA ASP A 257 15.58 -13.84 4.46
C ASP A 257 15.34 -12.75 5.53
N ALA A 258 14.90 -11.57 5.09
CA ALA A 258 14.57 -10.46 5.98
C ALA A 258 13.39 -9.63 5.46
N LEU A 259 12.45 -9.34 6.35
CA LEU A 259 11.37 -8.37 6.16
C LEU A 259 11.52 -7.27 7.21
N VAL A 260 12.09 -6.13 6.82
CA VAL A 260 12.39 -5.04 7.74
C VAL A 260 11.28 -4.02 7.76
N ALA A 261 10.83 -3.63 8.95
CA ALA A 261 9.92 -2.52 9.18
C ALA A 261 10.66 -1.22 9.54
N GLY A 262 10.06 -0.11 9.12
CA GLY A 262 10.25 1.22 9.70
C GLY A 262 8.90 1.92 9.82
N ASP A 263 8.87 3.15 10.36
CA ASP A 263 7.62 3.88 10.62
C ASP A 263 6.64 3.91 9.44
N ARG A 264 7.16 4.14 8.22
CA ARG A 264 6.37 4.33 6.99
C ARG A 264 6.92 3.54 5.80
N GLY A 265 7.66 2.47 6.06
CA GLY A 265 8.28 1.67 5.02
C GLY A 265 8.45 0.21 5.38
N ARG A 266 8.41 -0.65 4.37
CA ARG A 266 8.74 -2.07 4.47
C ARG A 266 9.81 -2.38 3.43
N ALA A 267 10.84 -3.13 3.82
CA ALA A 267 11.87 -3.58 2.92
C ALA A 267 11.95 -5.11 2.94
N VAL A 268 11.86 -5.72 1.76
CA VAL A 268 11.79 -7.18 1.57
C VAL A 268 13.05 -7.66 0.89
N TRP A 269 13.70 -8.63 1.52
CA TRP A 269 14.97 -9.21 1.10
C TRP A 269 14.91 -10.73 1.27
N PHE A 270 14.54 -11.47 0.22
CA PHE A 270 14.46 -12.93 0.28
C PHE A 270 15.40 -13.57 -0.75
N PRO A 271 16.72 -13.64 -0.46
CA PRO A 271 17.72 -14.06 -1.42
C PRO A 271 17.53 -15.50 -1.90
N ALA A 272 16.94 -16.35 -1.07
CA ALA A 272 16.61 -17.72 -1.46
C ALA A 272 15.57 -17.81 -2.59
N CYS A 273 14.89 -16.70 -2.91
CA CYS A 273 13.98 -16.59 -4.04
C CYS A 273 14.62 -15.91 -5.27
N PHE A 274 15.87 -15.45 -5.21
CA PHE A 274 16.53 -14.78 -6.34
C PHE A 274 16.86 -15.77 -7.47
N ALA A 275 17.47 -16.92 -7.14
CA ALA A 275 17.73 -17.99 -8.10
C ALA A 275 16.49 -18.78 -8.54
N ALA A 276 15.35 -18.64 -7.84
CA ALA A 276 14.11 -19.33 -8.17
C ALA A 276 13.39 -18.74 -9.39
N SER A 277 13.93 -17.68 -10.02
CA SER A 277 13.46 -17.16 -11.31
C SER A 277 13.86 -18.09 -12.47
N ARG A 278 13.52 -19.39 -12.38
CA ARG A 278 13.30 -20.22 -13.57
C ARG A 278 12.05 -19.69 -14.26
N GLU A 279 12.03 -19.75 -15.59
CA GLU A 279 10.99 -19.20 -16.46
C GLU A 279 9.57 -19.32 -15.87
N GLY A 280 8.93 -18.17 -15.58
CA GLY A 280 7.50 -18.09 -15.29
C GLY A 280 7.06 -17.99 -13.82
N VAL A 281 7.93 -18.16 -12.81
CA VAL A 281 7.54 -18.08 -11.39
C VAL A 281 8.02 -16.76 -10.74
N HIS A 282 7.12 -15.78 -10.63
CA HIS A 282 7.42 -14.45 -10.05
C HIS A 282 7.05 -14.33 -8.56
N THR A 283 7.53 -15.25 -7.70
CA THR A 283 7.15 -15.32 -6.28
C THR A 283 7.28 -13.98 -5.55
N LEU A 284 8.41 -13.28 -5.69
CA LEU A 284 8.63 -11.99 -5.02
C LEU A 284 7.83 -10.84 -5.62
N ALA A 285 7.52 -10.86 -6.92
CA ALA A 285 6.66 -9.85 -7.50
C ALA A 285 5.21 -10.00 -7.03
N CYS A 286 4.74 -11.25 -6.88
CA CYS A 286 3.45 -11.56 -6.27
C CYS A 286 3.43 -11.16 -4.78
N TYR A 287 4.47 -11.51 -4.02
CA TYR A 287 4.60 -11.11 -2.61
C TYR A 287 4.55 -9.58 -2.45
N HIS A 288 5.36 -8.85 -3.23
CA HIS A 288 5.36 -7.40 -3.24
C HIS A 288 3.96 -6.83 -3.51
N ARG A 289 3.27 -7.33 -4.55
CA ARG A 289 1.91 -6.87 -4.87
C ARG A 289 0.94 -7.09 -3.72
N ASN A 290 0.95 -8.29 -3.12
CA ASN A 290 0.07 -8.62 -2.00
C ASN A 290 0.36 -7.73 -0.78
N LEU A 291 1.62 -7.55 -0.41
CA LEU A 291 2.01 -6.69 0.71
C LEU A 291 1.66 -5.23 0.47
N THR A 292 1.89 -4.71 -0.74
CA THR A 292 1.52 -3.35 -1.12
C THR A 292 0.01 -3.12 -1.04
N LEU A 293 -0.81 -4.05 -1.53
CA LEU A 293 -2.27 -3.95 -1.45
C LEU A 293 -2.76 -4.07 -0.01
N ALA A 294 -2.17 -4.96 0.78
CA ALA A 294 -2.47 -5.09 2.20
C ALA A 294 -2.14 -3.81 2.97
N SER A 295 -0.99 -3.18 2.65
CA SER A 295 -0.57 -1.92 3.27
C SER A 295 -1.47 -0.77 2.86
N LEU A 296 -1.92 -0.71 1.60
CA LEU A 296 -2.88 0.28 1.10
C LEU A 296 -4.21 0.16 1.84
N GLN A 297 -4.77 -1.06 1.92
CA GLN A 297 -6.03 -1.30 2.61
C GLN A 297 -5.92 -0.95 4.10
N THR A 298 -4.83 -1.34 4.74
CA THR A 298 -4.56 -1.04 6.15
C THR A 298 -4.48 0.45 6.39
N GLU A 299 -3.76 1.19 5.54
CA GLU A 299 -3.63 2.65 5.64
C GLU A 299 -5.00 3.35 5.49
N SER A 300 -5.79 2.96 4.48
CA SER A 300 -7.14 3.50 4.28
C SER A 300 -8.04 3.26 5.49
N LEU A 301 -7.95 2.08 6.12
CA LEU A 301 -8.74 1.73 7.30
C LEU A 301 -8.29 2.50 8.55
N LEU A 302 -6.97 2.69 8.73
CA LEU A 302 -6.41 3.48 9.84
C LEU A 302 -6.87 4.94 9.76
N MET A 303 -6.82 5.54 8.56
CA MET A 303 -7.29 6.92 8.34
C MET A 303 -8.81 7.04 8.55
N LEU A 304 -9.60 6.08 8.04
CA LEU A 304 -11.03 6.02 8.27
C LEU A 304 -11.37 5.94 9.76
N ALA A 305 -10.71 5.04 10.48
CA ALA A 305 -10.96 4.82 11.89
C ALA A 305 -10.62 6.06 12.74
N ALA A 306 -9.49 6.71 12.45
CA ALA A 306 -9.10 7.94 13.12
C ALA A 306 -10.13 9.07 12.90
N ALA A 307 -10.53 9.29 11.65
CA ALA A 307 -11.51 10.31 11.32
C ALA A 307 -12.88 10.03 11.97
N LEU A 308 -13.31 8.76 12.04
CA LEU A 308 -14.57 8.38 12.69
C LEU A 308 -14.52 8.48 14.21
N ALA A 309 -13.36 8.23 14.83
CA ALA A 309 -13.17 8.46 16.26
C ALA A 309 -13.43 9.93 16.64
N GLU A 310 -12.88 10.87 15.85
CA GLU A 310 -13.12 12.30 16.07
C GLU A 310 -14.59 12.70 15.90
N VAL A 311 -15.30 12.07 14.97
CA VAL A 311 -16.74 12.36 14.75
C VAL A 311 -17.58 11.82 15.91
N LEU A 312 -17.26 10.64 16.42
CA LEU A 312 -17.99 10.00 17.53
C LEU A 312 -17.73 10.71 18.87
N ASP A 313 -16.54 11.26 19.08
CA ASP A 313 -16.18 11.99 20.31
C ASP A 313 -16.93 13.32 20.45
N ARG A 314 -17.32 13.96 19.34
CA ARG A 314 -18.06 15.24 19.35
C ARG A 314 -19.55 15.11 19.73
N ASP A 315 -20.00 13.93 20.13
CA ASP A 315 -21.36 13.60 20.60
C ASP A 315 -22.50 14.07 19.68
N ALA A 316 -22.20 14.26 18.40
CA ALA A 316 -23.15 14.64 17.37
C ALA A 316 -23.94 13.42 16.87
N ALA A 317 -25.12 13.66 16.30
CA ALA A 317 -25.89 12.62 15.64
C ALA A 317 -25.15 12.07 14.41
N VAL A 318 -24.31 11.05 14.62
CA VAL A 318 -23.51 10.42 13.56
C VAL A 318 -24.44 9.77 12.53
N PRO A 319 -24.34 10.11 11.24
CA PRO A 319 -25.11 9.47 10.18
C PRO A 319 -25.00 7.95 10.21
N ALA A 320 -26.09 7.26 9.87
CA ALA A 320 -26.11 5.78 9.86
C ALA A 320 -25.02 5.17 8.96
N VAL A 321 -24.70 5.83 7.84
CA VAL A 321 -23.62 5.41 6.93
C VAL A 321 -22.25 5.46 7.59
N GLN A 322 -21.96 6.51 8.37
CA GLN A 322 -20.68 6.65 9.08
C GLN A 322 -20.60 5.69 10.26
N ARG A 323 -21.70 5.45 10.99
CA ARG A 323 -21.77 4.38 12.00
C ARG A 323 -21.48 3.02 11.39
N ARG A 324 -22.04 2.72 10.22
CA ARG A 324 -21.78 1.47 9.52
C ARG A 324 -20.31 1.33 9.12
N TRP A 325 -19.69 2.40 8.63
CA TRP A 325 -18.26 2.41 8.32
C TRP A 325 -17.39 2.22 9.57
N ALA A 326 -17.79 2.79 10.72
CA ALA A 326 -17.10 2.65 11.99
C ALA A 326 -17.04 1.18 12.44
N GLU A 327 -18.19 0.50 12.43
CA GLU A 327 -18.30 -0.93 12.74
C GLU A 327 -17.39 -1.78 11.84
N LEU A 328 -17.46 -1.56 10.52
CA LEU A 328 -16.67 -2.31 9.54
C LEU A 328 -15.17 -2.05 9.71
N ALA A 329 -14.76 -0.79 9.90
CA ALA A 329 -13.35 -0.43 10.08
C ALA A 329 -12.75 -1.07 11.33
N ALA A 330 -13.47 -0.99 12.46
CA ALA A 330 -13.08 -1.62 13.72
C ALA A 330 -12.90 -3.15 13.59
N GLU A 331 -13.88 -3.82 12.98
CA GLU A 331 -13.85 -5.26 12.72
C GLU A 331 -12.66 -5.66 11.82
N LEU A 332 -12.46 -4.92 10.72
CA LEU A 332 -11.41 -5.22 9.74
C LEU A 332 -10.00 -4.98 10.28
N LEU A 333 -9.78 -3.88 11.00
CA LEU A 333 -8.48 -3.62 11.65
C LEU A 333 -8.18 -4.68 12.72
N THR A 334 -9.16 -5.07 13.52
CA THR A 334 -9.01 -6.15 14.51
C THR A 334 -8.62 -7.47 13.84
N ARG A 335 -9.27 -7.81 12.72
CA ARG A 335 -8.91 -9.02 11.96
C ARG A 335 -7.50 -8.95 11.40
N LEU A 336 -7.13 -7.84 10.75
CA LEU A 336 -5.82 -7.64 10.15
C LEU A 336 -4.70 -7.71 11.19
N HIS A 337 -4.93 -7.11 12.37
CA HIS A 337 -3.99 -7.17 13.49
C HIS A 337 -3.80 -8.60 14.02
N LYS A 338 -4.91 -9.33 14.21
CA LYS A 338 -4.88 -10.71 14.74
C LYS A 338 -4.49 -11.77 13.71
N GLY A 339 -4.60 -11.46 12.42
CA GLY A 339 -4.45 -12.45 11.34
C GLY A 339 -5.56 -13.50 11.30
N THR A 340 -6.75 -13.21 11.83
CA THR A 340 -7.89 -14.15 11.86
C THR A 340 -8.89 -13.80 10.77
N ASP A 341 -9.31 -14.78 9.97
CA ASP A 341 -10.29 -14.61 8.87
C ASP A 341 -9.90 -13.49 7.88
N THR A 342 -8.60 -13.37 7.62
CA THR A 342 -7.99 -12.36 6.74
C THR A 342 -6.57 -12.74 6.31
N TYR A 343 -5.94 -11.89 5.50
CA TYR A 343 -4.53 -11.99 5.12
C TYR A 343 -3.60 -11.82 6.34
N ARG A 344 -2.78 -12.84 6.62
CA ARG A 344 -1.83 -12.87 7.74
C ARG A 344 -0.48 -12.30 7.32
N SER A 345 -0.05 -11.22 7.96
CA SER A 345 1.25 -10.61 7.67
C SER A 345 1.77 -9.85 8.88
N GLY A 346 2.99 -10.17 9.34
CA GLY A 346 3.69 -9.40 10.37
C GLY A 346 3.87 -7.92 9.98
N ALA A 347 4.05 -7.62 8.69
CA ALA A 347 4.18 -6.24 8.20
C ALA A 347 2.91 -5.41 8.35
N VAL A 348 1.74 -6.03 8.14
CA VAL A 348 0.44 -5.37 8.35
C VAL A 348 0.20 -5.16 9.83
N LYS A 349 0.48 -6.18 10.66
CA LYS A 349 0.38 -6.07 12.12
C LYS A 349 1.26 -4.92 12.64
N ALA A 350 2.54 -4.90 12.28
CA ALA A 350 3.46 -3.82 12.64
C ALA A 350 3.04 -2.45 12.10
N GLN A 351 2.36 -2.38 10.94
CA GLN A 351 1.84 -1.10 10.41
C GLN A 351 0.72 -0.55 11.29
N ILE A 352 -0.14 -1.42 11.81
CA ILE A 352 -1.21 -1.03 12.74
C ILE A 352 -0.61 -0.63 14.10
N GLU A 353 0.26 -1.47 14.65
CA GLU A 353 0.87 -1.28 15.98
C GLU A 353 1.81 -0.07 16.06
N GLY A 354 2.49 0.27 14.96
CA GLY A 354 3.36 1.45 14.85
C GLY A 354 2.66 2.70 14.29
N SER A 355 1.34 2.65 14.07
CA SER A 355 0.61 3.78 13.49
C SER A 355 0.50 4.93 14.47
N ARG A 356 0.80 6.16 14.01
CA ARG A 356 0.51 7.40 14.75
C ARG A 356 -0.98 7.64 15.00
N LYS A 357 -1.84 6.84 14.37
CA LYS A 357 -3.30 6.87 14.54
C LYS A 357 -3.81 5.80 15.51
N LEU A 358 -2.93 5.01 16.13
CA LEU A 358 -3.32 3.90 17.00
C LEU A 358 -4.19 4.35 18.18
N ASP A 359 -3.91 5.49 18.79
CA ASP A 359 -4.73 6.01 19.90
C ASP A 359 -6.16 6.32 19.45
N ALA A 360 -6.31 6.97 18.28
CA ALA A 360 -7.63 7.25 17.70
C ALA A 360 -8.36 5.96 17.29
N VAL A 361 -7.63 4.98 16.75
CA VAL A 361 -8.17 3.63 16.47
C VAL A 361 -8.66 2.97 17.77
N ASN A 362 -7.87 3.02 18.84
CA ASN A 362 -8.25 2.45 20.13
C ASN A 362 -9.44 3.17 20.77
N ALA A 363 -9.56 4.49 20.59
CA ALA A 363 -10.74 5.25 20.98
C ALA A 363 -12.00 4.77 20.24
N LEU A 364 -11.90 4.55 18.91
CA LEU A 364 -12.99 3.98 18.12
C LEU A 364 -13.36 2.58 18.60
N LEU A 365 -12.37 1.72 18.81
CA LEU A 365 -12.58 0.35 19.29
C LEU A 365 -13.28 0.36 20.65
N ALA A 366 -12.85 1.22 21.59
CA ALA A 366 -13.48 1.38 22.88
C ALA A 366 -14.95 1.84 22.77
N HIS A 367 -15.24 2.83 21.92
CA HIS A 367 -16.60 3.31 21.67
C HIS A 367 -17.51 2.17 21.17
N LEU A 368 -16.99 1.30 20.31
CA LEU A 368 -17.69 0.15 19.75
C LEU A 368 -17.56 -1.13 20.59
N ARG A 369 -16.96 -1.07 21.79
CA ARG A 369 -16.75 -2.19 22.71
C ARG A 369 -15.89 -3.33 22.14
N HIS A 370 -14.98 -3.02 21.24
CA HIS A 370 -13.93 -3.93 20.81
C HIS A 370 -12.70 -3.82 21.72
N PRO A 371 -11.91 -4.90 21.89
CA PRO A 371 -10.64 -4.85 22.60
C PRO A 371 -9.66 -3.88 21.92
N ALA A 372 -8.90 -3.13 22.72
CA ALA A 372 -7.83 -2.27 22.21
C ALA A 372 -6.71 -3.09 21.57
N ILE A 373 -6.05 -2.49 20.58
CA ILE A 373 -4.84 -3.00 19.95
C ILE A 373 -3.65 -2.45 20.73
N ALA A 374 -2.79 -3.34 21.21
CA ALA A 374 -1.56 -2.95 21.89
C ALA A 374 -0.61 -2.26 20.90
N ALA A 375 0.07 -1.20 21.35
CA ALA A 375 1.19 -0.64 20.60
C ALA A 375 2.30 -1.68 20.45
N ALA A 376 3.12 -1.53 19.41
CA ALA A 376 4.31 -2.36 19.28
C ALA A 376 5.12 -2.17 20.57
N ALA A 377 5.56 -3.27 21.19
CA ALA A 377 6.46 -3.15 22.32
C ALA A 377 7.67 -2.36 21.82
N ALA A 378 7.90 -1.16 22.38
CA ALA A 378 9.10 -0.39 22.05
C ALA A 378 10.27 -1.34 22.30
N GLY A 379 10.94 -1.77 21.23
CA GLY A 379 12.04 -2.71 21.32
C GLY A 379 13.10 -2.11 22.24
N GLY A 380 13.06 -2.48 23.51
CA GLY A 380 14.20 -2.31 24.39
C GLY A 380 15.33 -3.14 23.78
N PRO A 381 16.55 -2.61 23.66
CA PRO A 381 17.67 -3.46 23.30
C PRO A 381 17.70 -4.61 24.30
N GLY A 382 17.49 -5.83 23.81
CA GLY A 382 17.59 -7.03 24.63
C GLY A 382 18.95 -7.03 25.31
N SER A 383 18.93 -6.95 26.64
CA SER A 383 20.09 -6.97 27.53
C SER A 383 20.82 -8.29 27.48
#